data_AF-A0A7J6EL64-F1
#
_entry.id   AF-A0A7J6EL64-F1
#
_cell.length_a   1.000
_cell.length_b   1.000
_cell.length_c   1.000
_cell.angle_alpha   90.00
_cell.angle_beta   90.00
_cell.angle_gamma   90.00
#
_symmetry.space_group_name_H-M   'P 1'
#
loop_
_entity.id
_entity.type
_entity.pdbx_description
1 polymer ?
#
loop_
_entity_poly.entity_id
_entity_poly.type
_entity_poly.pdbx_seq_one_letter_code
_entity_poly.pdbx_strand_id
1 'polypeptide(L)'
;MCDGIGLLSLSSWLFLIKPRGCGDRDTKCEPTSTFGIVIFYAAIYLVAFGYGGHQPTLATFGADQFDTSKEKENVKNNKLASYFCCFYFSLNLGSLFSNTILVYFEDIGKWSLGFTLSFLSALIALVSYLCGSSGYVYVKPCGNPIPRVAQVFVAAAKKWDLEKVREEELYEVQGPQSAIKGSRKIFHSNEISFLDKAATLTEEDLRGPKNPWRICTVTQVEEAKCVLKMLPIWLCTIIYSVVFTQMASLFVEQGDVMRTQVGNFHIPAASMSTFDIFSVLICTGIYRRVLIPIAGRLSGNPKGLTELQRMGVGLVIGMFAMLVAGITEIERLRHVTPSEKKSSKSILWQIPQYVLVGASEVFMYVGQLEFFNEQSPDGIKSFGSSLCMASISLGNYVSSLLVNMVMGITTKGEKNGWIPNNLNDGHMDRFYFLIAILTAFDLVIYVFCAKWYKGINLDNGNSDNHHLVEESEDQNRVFERV
;
A
#
# COMPACT_ATOMS: atom_id res chain seq x y z
N MET A 1 -7.75 17.41 8.19
CA MET A 1 -6.64 16.90 9.03
C MET A 1 -6.36 17.83 10.20
N CYS A 2 -5.97 19.09 9.99
CA CYS A 2 -5.70 20.04 11.09
C CYS A 2 -6.86 20.16 12.09
N ASP A 3 -8.10 20.32 11.59
CA ASP A 3 -9.30 20.35 12.43
C ASP A 3 -9.48 19.07 13.26
N GLY A 4 -9.16 17.92 12.67
CA GLY A 4 -9.24 16.62 13.35
C GLY A 4 -8.21 16.48 14.46
N ILE A 5 -6.95 16.87 14.22
CA ILE A 5 -5.88 16.81 15.24
C ILE A 5 -6.14 17.85 16.34
N GLY A 6 -6.66 19.04 15.98
CA GLY A 6 -7.07 20.06 16.94
C GLY A 6 -8.19 19.56 17.85
N LEU A 7 -9.23 18.95 17.26
CA LEU A 7 -10.34 18.33 17.99
C LEU A 7 -9.86 17.15 18.85
N LEU A 8 -8.92 16.34 18.36
CA LEU A 8 -8.32 15.23 19.10
C LEU A 8 -7.51 15.72 20.31
N SER A 9 -6.70 16.76 20.14
CA SER A 9 -5.94 17.37 21.24
C SER A 9 -6.88 17.96 22.30
N LEU A 10 -7.89 18.72 21.88
CA LEU A 10 -8.88 19.34 22.76
C LEU A 10 -9.72 18.30 23.51
N SER A 11 -10.23 17.29 22.81
CA SER A 11 -11.03 16.22 23.41
C SER A 11 -10.21 15.36 24.37
N SER A 12 -8.95 15.09 24.04
CA SER A 12 -8.05 14.36 24.92
C SER A 12 -7.78 15.12 26.21
N TRP A 13 -7.49 16.42 26.10
CA TRP A 13 -7.27 17.30 27.25
C TRP A 13 -8.51 17.44 28.15
N LEU A 14 -9.70 17.59 27.56
CA LEU A 14 -10.94 17.81 28.29
C LEU A 14 -11.59 16.54 28.86
N PHE A 15 -11.55 15.42 28.13
CA PHE A 15 -12.43 14.28 28.39
C PHE A 15 -11.73 12.93 28.60
N LEU A 16 -10.52 12.71 28.10
CA LEU A 16 -9.89 11.37 28.08
C LEU A 16 -8.67 11.20 29.01
N ILE A 17 -7.92 12.28 29.30
CA ILE A 17 -6.63 12.17 30.01
C ILE A 17 -6.78 12.07 31.54
N LYS A 18 -7.93 12.46 32.12
CA LYS A 18 -8.22 12.30 33.55
C LYS A 18 -9.54 11.57 33.76
N PRO A 19 -9.55 10.23 33.78
CA PRO A 19 -10.69 9.50 34.32
C PRO A 19 -10.92 9.97 35.76
N ARG A 20 -12.18 10.26 36.10
CA ARG A 20 -12.54 10.64 37.48
C ARG A 20 -12.60 9.37 38.33
N GLY A 21 -12.06 9.43 39.55
CA GLY A 21 -12.22 8.37 40.55
C GLY A 21 -11.29 7.16 40.44
N CYS A 22 -10.15 7.24 39.72
CA CYS A 22 -9.15 6.16 39.70
C CYS A 22 -7.70 6.69 39.55
N GLY A 23 -6.72 5.83 39.84
CA GLY A 23 -5.28 6.14 39.82
C GLY A 23 -4.44 5.16 40.65
N ASP A 24 -5.11 4.47 41.56
CA ASP A 24 -4.65 3.40 42.41
C ASP A 24 -5.18 2.09 41.82
N ARG A 25 -4.30 1.08 41.65
CA ARG A 25 -4.53 -0.16 40.86
C ARG A 25 -5.80 -0.96 41.24
N ASP A 26 -6.47 -0.60 42.33
CA ASP A 26 -7.63 -1.28 42.91
C ASP A 26 -8.98 -0.60 42.58
N THR A 27 -9.00 0.67 42.14
CA THR A 27 -10.24 1.40 41.83
C THR A 27 -10.59 1.36 40.33
N LYS A 28 -11.74 0.77 40.00
CA LYS A 28 -12.29 0.81 38.63
C LYS A 28 -12.68 2.24 38.28
N CYS A 29 -12.11 2.76 37.19
CA CYS A 29 -12.40 4.10 36.68
C CYS A 29 -13.87 4.29 36.33
N GLU A 30 -14.40 5.50 36.57
CA GLU A 30 -15.67 5.88 35.99
C GLU A 30 -15.58 5.87 34.45
N PRO A 31 -16.60 5.32 33.76
CA PRO A 31 -16.63 5.33 32.31
C PRO A 31 -16.66 6.78 31.80
N THR A 32 -15.96 7.02 30.69
CA THR A 32 -15.92 8.34 30.05
C THR A 32 -17.29 8.75 29.53
N SER A 33 -17.55 10.06 29.49
CA SER A 33 -18.80 10.60 28.96
C SER A 33 -19.02 10.17 27.51
N THR A 34 -20.22 9.69 27.17
CA THR A 34 -20.63 9.35 25.81
C THR A 34 -20.34 10.48 24.82
N PHE A 35 -20.52 11.73 25.24
CA PHE A 35 -20.22 12.90 24.43
C PHE A 35 -18.72 13.01 24.09
N GLY A 36 -17.84 12.75 25.07
CA GLY A 36 -16.39 12.73 24.87
C GLY A 36 -15.95 11.63 23.90
N ILE A 37 -16.57 10.45 24.00
CA ILE A 37 -16.33 9.33 23.09
C ILE A 37 -16.74 9.69 21.65
N VAL A 38 -17.90 10.31 21.45
CA VAL A 38 -18.38 10.73 20.12
C VAL A 38 -17.43 11.75 19.49
N ILE A 39 -17.00 12.76 20.25
CA ILE A 39 -16.03 13.76 19.76
C ILE A 39 -14.71 13.10 19.38
N PHE A 40 -14.22 12.17 20.20
CA PHE A 40 -12.98 11.45 19.93
C PHE A 40 -13.03 10.67 18.61
N TYR A 41 -14.10 9.89 18.38
CA TYR A 41 -14.27 9.17 17.12
C TYR A 41 -14.44 10.13 15.93
N ALA A 42 -15.22 11.21 16.09
CA ALA A 42 -15.36 12.23 15.05
C ALA A 42 -13.99 12.87 14.70
N ALA A 43 -13.15 13.13 15.70
CA ALA A 43 -11.80 13.64 15.50
C ALA A 43 -10.94 12.66 14.71
N ILE A 44 -10.91 11.38 15.10
CA ILE A 44 -10.14 10.33 14.40
C ILE A 44 -10.62 10.17 12.95
N TYR A 45 -11.93 10.14 12.71
CA TYR A 45 -12.45 10.06 11.34
C TYR A 45 -12.08 11.28 10.49
N LEU A 46 -12.07 12.48 11.07
CA LEU A 46 -11.66 13.70 10.37
C LEU A 46 -10.15 13.74 10.08
N VAL A 47 -9.33 13.17 10.98
CA VAL A 47 -7.91 12.93 10.73
C VAL A 47 -7.75 11.95 9.57
N ALA A 48 -8.42 10.79 9.62
CA ALA A 48 -8.35 9.77 8.58
C ALA A 48 -8.79 10.29 7.20
N PHE A 49 -9.89 11.05 7.16
CA PHE A 49 -10.40 11.67 5.93
C PHE A 49 -9.38 12.66 5.33
N GLY A 50 -8.78 13.51 6.16
CA GLY A 50 -7.74 14.43 5.71
C GLY A 50 -6.47 13.71 5.26
N TYR A 51 -6.07 12.67 6.00
CA TYR A 51 -4.89 11.88 5.70
C TYR A 51 -5.02 11.18 4.33
N GLY A 52 -6.15 10.49 4.10
CA GLY A 52 -6.42 9.80 2.84
C GLY A 52 -6.50 10.71 1.60
N GLY A 53 -6.89 11.97 1.75
CA GLY A 53 -6.96 12.93 0.64
C GLY A 53 -5.58 13.46 0.20
N HIS A 54 -4.75 13.90 1.14
CA HIS A 54 -3.49 14.57 0.82
C HIS A 54 -2.32 13.61 0.53
N GLN A 55 -2.31 12.41 1.13
CA GLN A 55 -1.17 11.49 1.04
C GLN A 55 -0.83 11.06 -0.40
N PRO A 56 -1.79 10.61 -1.24
CA PRO A 56 -1.47 10.18 -2.60
C PRO A 56 -1.17 11.35 -3.54
N THR A 57 -1.62 12.57 -3.21
CA THR A 57 -1.52 13.74 -4.08
C THR A 57 -0.26 14.57 -3.82
N LEU A 58 0.30 14.52 -2.61
CA LEU A 58 1.43 15.37 -2.22
C LEU A 58 2.70 15.07 -3.02
N ALA A 59 3.06 13.78 -3.16
CA ALA A 59 4.26 13.37 -3.89
C ALA A 59 4.15 13.65 -5.39
N THR A 60 2.98 13.39 -5.97
CA THR A 60 2.72 13.65 -7.40
C THR A 60 2.68 15.15 -7.68
N PHE A 61 2.02 15.92 -6.83
CA PHE A 61 1.96 17.38 -6.98
C PHE A 61 3.34 18.02 -6.91
N GLY A 62 4.21 17.55 -6.01
CA GLY A 62 5.60 18.00 -5.94
C GLY A 62 6.43 17.59 -7.16
N ALA A 63 6.22 16.39 -7.69
CA ALA A 63 6.85 15.94 -8.94
C ALA A 63 6.44 16.79 -10.15
N ASP A 64 5.14 17.14 -10.24
CA ASP A 64 4.58 17.96 -11.31
C ASP A 64 5.24 19.36 -11.41
N GLN A 65 5.79 19.88 -10.31
CA GLN A 65 6.48 21.17 -10.31
C GLN A 65 7.76 21.16 -11.14
N PHE A 66 8.35 19.98 -11.39
CA PHE A 66 9.55 19.81 -12.19
C PHE A 66 9.24 19.43 -13.65
N ASP A 67 7.96 19.24 -14.01
CA ASP A 67 7.53 18.93 -15.37
C ASP A 67 7.37 20.19 -16.23
N THR A 68 8.46 20.94 -16.41
CA THR A 68 8.48 22.13 -17.27
C THR A 68 9.17 21.82 -18.59
N SER A 69 8.48 22.13 -19.70
CA SER A 69 8.86 21.76 -21.08
C SER A 69 10.13 22.42 -21.65
N LYS A 70 10.87 23.20 -20.84
CA LYS A 70 12.00 24.02 -21.30
C LYS A 70 13.38 23.49 -20.89
N GLU A 71 13.45 22.49 -19.99
CA GLU A 71 14.73 21.95 -19.51
C GLU A 71 15.14 20.69 -20.27
N LYS A 72 16.47 20.47 -20.42
CA LYS A 72 17.02 19.23 -20.95
C LYS A 72 16.57 18.06 -20.07
N GLU A 73 16.15 16.95 -20.68
CA GLU A 73 15.60 15.77 -19.99
C GLU A 73 16.48 15.26 -18.84
N ASN A 74 17.80 15.21 -19.05
CA ASN A 74 18.75 14.79 -18.01
C ASN A 74 18.77 15.72 -16.79
N VAL A 75 18.62 17.03 -16.99
CA VAL A 75 18.58 18.02 -15.89
C VAL A 75 17.28 17.88 -15.11
N LYS A 76 16.15 17.71 -15.81
CA LYS A 76 14.84 17.44 -15.22
C LYS A 76 14.87 16.17 -14.37
N ASN A 77 15.38 15.06 -14.92
CA ASN A 77 15.47 13.78 -14.21
C ASN A 77 16.35 13.87 -12.95
N ASN A 78 17.46 14.61 -13.01
CA ASN A 78 18.31 14.83 -11.84
C ASN A 78 17.62 15.64 -10.73
N LYS A 79 16.91 16.72 -11.08
CA LYS A 79 16.13 17.51 -10.11
C LYS A 79 15.00 16.68 -9.49
N LEU A 80 14.27 15.94 -10.32
CA LEU A 80 13.20 15.04 -9.88
C LEU A 80 13.72 13.94 -8.95
N ALA A 81 14.85 13.32 -9.29
CA ALA A 81 15.50 12.33 -8.43
C ALA A 81 15.93 12.93 -7.09
N SER A 82 16.51 14.13 -7.10
CA SER A 82 16.88 14.84 -5.86
C SER A 82 15.65 15.17 -5.01
N TYR A 83 14.54 15.60 -5.62
CA TYR A 83 13.27 15.82 -4.92
C TYR A 83 12.78 14.55 -4.23
N PHE A 84 12.69 13.43 -4.95
CA PHE A 84 12.24 12.17 -4.36
C PHE A 84 13.19 11.66 -3.26
N CYS A 85 14.50 11.86 -3.41
CA CYS A 85 15.46 11.53 -2.36
C CYS A 85 15.24 12.37 -1.09
N CYS A 86 15.11 13.70 -1.23
CA CYS A 86 14.84 14.59 -0.10
C CYS A 86 13.49 14.29 0.55
N PHE A 87 12.46 14.01 -0.25
CA PHE A 87 11.13 13.64 0.22
C PHE A 87 11.17 12.35 1.04
N TYR A 88 11.81 11.30 0.50
CA TYR A 88 11.96 10.01 1.18
C TYR A 88 12.79 10.13 2.47
N PHE A 89 13.89 10.87 2.45
CA PHE A 89 14.70 11.13 3.64
C PHE A 89 13.88 11.85 4.73
N SER A 90 13.14 12.90 4.35
CA SER A 90 12.30 13.67 5.28
C SER A 90 11.19 12.83 5.91
N LEU A 91 10.56 11.95 5.12
CA LEU A 91 9.54 11.00 5.61
C LEU A 91 10.13 10.03 6.65
N ASN A 92 11.27 9.43 6.36
CA ASN A 92 11.92 8.50 7.29
C ASN A 92 12.38 9.19 8.57
N LEU A 93 12.95 10.40 8.46
CA LEU A 93 13.37 11.19 9.62
C LEU A 93 12.16 11.58 10.50
N GLY A 94 11.06 12.02 9.89
CA GLY A 94 9.81 12.33 10.59
C GLY A 94 9.20 11.09 11.27
N SER A 95 9.22 9.93 10.58
CA SER A 95 8.75 8.65 11.13
C SER A 95 9.59 8.20 12.33
N LEU A 96 10.93 8.32 12.25
CA LEU A 96 11.82 8.02 13.38
C LEU A 96 11.53 8.93 14.59
N PHE A 97 11.37 10.25 14.36
CA PHE A 97 11.01 11.19 15.42
C PHE A 97 9.67 10.83 16.06
N SER A 98 8.66 10.49 15.24
CA SER A 98 7.33 10.11 15.72
C SER A 98 7.36 8.82 16.54
N ASN A 99 7.95 7.75 16.01
CA ASN A 99 7.96 6.44 16.64
C ASN A 99 8.84 6.35 17.90
N THR A 100 9.72 7.33 18.12
CA THR A 100 10.57 7.39 19.31
C THR A 100 10.07 8.46 20.30
N ILE A 101 10.14 9.74 19.93
CA ILE A 101 9.91 10.85 20.85
C ILE A 101 8.41 11.03 21.16
N LEU A 102 7.56 11.05 20.13
CA LEU A 102 6.10 11.21 20.35
C LEU A 102 5.53 10.01 21.10
N VAL A 103 5.85 8.80 20.65
CA VAL A 103 5.44 7.55 21.32
C VAL A 103 5.91 7.51 22.77
N TYR A 104 7.13 7.96 23.08
CA TYR A 104 7.59 8.04 24.46
C TYR A 104 6.75 8.98 25.32
N PHE A 105 6.37 10.16 24.79
CA PHE A 105 5.47 11.07 25.51
C PHE A 105 4.07 10.50 25.71
N GLU A 106 3.54 9.78 24.71
CA GLU A 106 2.24 9.12 24.77
C GLU A 106 2.24 7.99 25.81
N ASP A 107 3.29 7.16 25.83
CA ASP A 107 3.45 6.02 26.74
C ASP A 107 3.55 6.45 28.22
N ILE A 108 4.25 7.55 28.52
CA ILE A 108 4.28 8.11 29.89
C ILE A 108 2.99 8.85 30.28
N GLY A 109 1.96 8.84 29.43
CA GLY A 109 0.65 9.42 29.70
C GLY A 109 0.50 10.89 29.32
N LYS A 110 1.46 11.51 28.60
CA LYS A 110 1.41 12.91 28.17
C LYS A 110 0.78 13.08 26.76
N TRP A 111 -0.34 12.40 26.52
CA TRP A 111 -1.07 12.38 25.24
C TRP A 111 -1.41 13.76 24.67
N SER A 112 -1.85 14.71 25.52
CA SER A 112 -2.19 16.07 25.07
C SER A 112 -0.98 16.82 24.49
N LEU A 113 0.22 16.57 25.01
CA LEU A 113 1.45 17.16 24.48
C LEU A 113 1.75 16.59 23.09
N GLY A 114 1.64 15.27 22.93
CA GLY A 114 1.84 14.59 21.64
C GLY A 114 0.88 15.08 20.55
N PHE A 115 -0.42 15.14 20.86
CA PHE A 115 -1.43 15.65 19.92
C PHE A 115 -1.28 17.15 19.62
N THR A 116 -0.90 17.96 20.60
CA THR A 116 -0.65 19.40 20.39
C THR A 116 0.57 19.63 19.50
N LEU A 117 1.66 18.88 19.72
CA LEU A 117 2.85 18.98 18.89
C LEU A 117 2.55 18.56 17.44
N SER A 118 1.76 17.50 17.26
CA SER A 118 1.28 17.06 15.95
C SER A 118 0.39 18.11 15.27
N PHE A 119 -0.50 18.77 16.03
CA PHE A 119 -1.36 19.84 15.51
C PHE A 119 -0.54 21.05 15.03
N LEU A 120 0.42 21.50 15.85
CA LEU A 120 1.29 22.63 15.49
C LEU A 120 2.12 22.32 14.24
N SER A 121 2.65 21.10 14.13
CA SER A 121 3.38 20.66 12.94
C SER A 121 2.49 20.68 11.68
N ALA A 122 1.27 20.14 11.77
CA ALA A 122 0.32 20.15 10.64
C ALA A 122 -0.10 21.58 10.25
N LEU A 123 -0.26 22.48 11.23
CA LEU A 123 -0.60 23.88 10.98
C LEU A 123 0.55 24.61 10.27
N ILE A 124 1.79 24.42 10.71
CA ILE A 124 2.98 24.99 10.05
C ILE A 124 3.09 24.47 8.61
N ALA A 125 2.86 23.17 8.39
CA ALA A 125 2.88 22.58 7.06
C ALA A 125 1.79 23.19 6.15
N LEU A 126 0.57 23.35 6.66
CA LEU A 126 -0.54 23.97 5.92
C LEU A 126 -0.24 25.43 5.56
N VAL A 127 0.24 26.24 6.52
CA VAL A 127 0.60 27.64 6.26
C VAL A 127 1.71 27.71 5.21
N SER A 128 2.74 26.87 5.32
CA SER A 128 3.84 26.82 4.34
C SER A 128 3.36 26.46 2.94
N TYR A 129 2.43 25.50 2.82
CA TYR A 129 1.80 25.13 1.55
C TYR A 129 0.99 26.28 0.96
N LEU A 130 0.18 26.96 1.76
CA LEU A 130 -0.65 28.09 1.29
C LEU A 130 0.22 29.28 0.86
N CYS A 131 1.32 29.56 1.56
CA CYS A 131 2.27 30.61 1.19
C CYS A 131 2.92 30.37 -0.19
N GLY A 132 3.04 29.12 -0.64
CA GLY A 132 3.58 28.75 -1.96
C GLY A 132 2.58 28.79 -3.11
N SER A 133 1.29 29.04 -2.85
CA SER A 133 0.19 28.84 -3.81
C SER A 133 0.31 29.60 -5.13
N SER A 134 0.92 30.79 -5.13
CA SER A 134 1.14 31.61 -6.32
C SER A 134 2.25 31.09 -7.24
N GLY A 135 3.15 30.24 -6.72
CA GLY A 135 4.29 29.69 -7.45
C GLY A 135 4.07 28.30 -8.04
N TYR A 136 2.91 27.68 -7.81
CA TYR A 136 2.66 26.30 -8.23
C TYR A 136 2.25 26.17 -9.70
N VAL A 137 2.74 25.10 -10.34
CA VAL A 137 2.32 24.63 -11.66
C VAL A 137 1.09 23.74 -11.49
N TYR A 138 0.03 24.03 -12.25
CA TYR A 138 -1.21 23.26 -12.23
C TYR A 138 -1.36 22.42 -13.51
N VAL A 139 -1.36 21.10 -13.35
CA VAL A 139 -1.53 20.13 -14.45
C VAL A 139 -3.02 19.92 -14.75
N LYS A 140 -3.38 19.75 -16.02
CA LYS A 140 -4.77 19.52 -16.45
C LYS A 140 -5.22 18.09 -16.10
N PRO A 141 -6.47 17.89 -15.61
CA PRO A 141 -6.95 16.57 -15.24
C PRO A 141 -7.21 15.66 -16.47
N CYS A 142 -6.82 14.38 -16.36
CA CYS A 142 -6.96 13.36 -17.41
C CYS A 142 -8.31 12.58 -17.37
N GLY A 143 -9.30 13.10 -16.65
CA GLY A 143 -10.61 12.45 -16.45
C GLY A 143 -10.60 11.34 -15.40
N ASN A 144 -11.77 10.77 -15.10
CA ASN A 144 -11.92 9.72 -14.09
C ASN A 144 -11.90 8.32 -14.74
N PRO A 145 -10.97 7.42 -14.36
CA PRO A 145 -10.88 6.07 -14.91
C PRO A 145 -12.04 5.15 -14.49
N ILE A 146 -12.62 5.35 -13.31
CA ILE A 146 -13.68 4.48 -12.74
C ILE A 146 -14.92 4.38 -13.65
N PRO A 147 -15.57 5.50 -14.06
CA PRO A 147 -16.72 5.42 -14.95
C PRO A 147 -16.36 4.87 -16.32
N ARG A 148 -15.13 5.06 -16.82
CA ARG A 148 -14.68 4.50 -18.11
C ARG A 148 -14.61 2.98 -18.05
N VAL A 149 -14.02 2.43 -16.98
CA VAL A 149 -13.97 0.97 -16.77
C VAL A 149 -15.38 0.41 -16.58
N ALA A 150 -16.25 1.08 -15.81
CA ALA A 150 -17.65 0.68 -15.63
C ALA A 150 -18.45 0.70 -16.94
N GLN A 151 -18.21 1.68 -17.80
CA GLN A 151 -18.85 1.79 -19.12
C GLN A 151 -18.58 0.55 -19.98
N VAL A 152 -17.35 0.02 -19.96
CA VAL A 152 -16.99 -1.19 -20.71
C VAL A 152 -17.80 -2.39 -20.24
N PHE A 153 -17.92 -2.60 -18.92
CA PHE A 153 -18.72 -3.71 -18.38
C PHE A 153 -20.21 -3.57 -18.74
N VAL A 154 -20.76 -2.37 -18.63
CA VAL A 154 -22.17 -2.10 -18.99
C VAL A 154 -22.40 -2.29 -20.49
N ALA A 155 -21.51 -1.80 -21.34
CA ALA A 155 -21.60 -1.93 -22.79
C ALA A 155 -21.47 -3.40 -23.23
N ALA A 156 -20.52 -4.15 -22.66
CA ALA A 156 -20.35 -5.58 -22.91
C ALA A 156 -21.59 -6.38 -22.48
N ALA A 157 -22.17 -6.06 -21.32
CA ALA A 157 -23.39 -6.72 -20.82
C ALA A 157 -24.61 -6.45 -21.71
N LYS A 158 -24.78 -5.21 -22.19
CA LYS A 158 -25.86 -4.86 -23.14
C LYS A 158 -25.72 -5.57 -24.49
N LYS A 159 -24.48 -5.91 -24.87
CA LYS A 159 -24.13 -6.56 -26.13
C LYS A 159 -23.80 -8.05 -25.95
N TRP A 160 -24.24 -8.66 -24.84
CA TRP A 160 -23.85 -10.01 -24.46
C TRP A 160 -24.24 -11.06 -25.51
N ASP A 161 -25.35 -10.87 -26.22
CA ASP A 161 -25.87 -11.82 -27.22
C ASP A 161 -25.25 -11.66 -28.61
N LEU A 162 -24.38 -10.66 -28.84
CA LEU A 162 -23.71 -10.49 -30.13
C LEU A 162 -22.67 -11.59 -30.37
N GLU A 163 -22.57 -12.06 -31.61
CA GLU A 163 -21.52 -12.98 -32.03
C GLU A 163 -20.14 -12.32 -31.92
N LYS A 164 -19.09 -13.14 -31.83
CA LYS A 164 -17.71 -12.66 -31.75
C LYS A 164 -17.34 -11.96 -33.06
N VAL A 165 -16.96 -10.69 -32.95
CA VAL A 165 -16.63 -9.83 -34.08
C VAL A 165 -15.11 -9.86 -34.36
N ARG A 166 -14.72 -9.68 -35.64
CA ARG A 166 -13.31 -9.63 -36.07
C ARG A 166 -12.63 -8.35 -35.56
N GLU A 167 -11.31 -8.40 -35.36
CA GLU A 167 -10.53 -7.27 -34.84
C GLU A 167 -10.70 -5.98 -35.68
N GLU A 168 -10.79 -6.13 -37.00
CA GLU A 168 -10.98 -5.03 -37.97
C GLU A 168 -12.32 -4.28 -37.82
N GLU A 169 -13.30 -4.90 -37.16
CA GLU A 169 -14.65 -4.38 -36.97
C GLU A 169 -14.85 -3.73 -35.58
N LEU A 170 -13.80 -3.70 -34.75
CA LEU A 170 -13.82 -3.06 -33.43
C LEU A 170 -13.67 -1.54 -33.53
N TYR A 171 -14.46 -0.82 -32.73
CA TYR A 171 -14.47 0.64 -32.71
C TYR A 171 -13.23 1.22 -32.05
N GLU A 172 -12.48 2.04 -32.79
CA GLU A 172 -11.41 2.89 -32.25
C GLU A 172 -11.43 4.27 -32.93
N VAL A 173 -10.94 5.30 -32.24
CA VAL A 173 -10.85 6.67 -32.81
C VAL A 173 -9.80 6.69 -33.92
N GLN A 174 -10.04 7.39 -35.02
CA GLN A 174 -9.04 7.53 -36.09
C GLN A 174 -7.89 8.47 -35.69
N GLY A 175 -6.67 8.20 -36.16
CA GLY A 175 -5.46 8.97 -35.87
C GLY A 175 -4.58 8.37 -34.76
N PRO A 176 -3.46 9.01 -34.40
CA PRO A 176 -2.51 8.48 -33.41
C PRO A 176 -2.95 8.68 -31.95
N GLN A 177 -3.92 9.54 -31.71
CA GLN A 177 -4.40 9.86 -30.36
C GLN A 177 -5.53 8.93 -29.92
N SER A 178 -5.53 8.53 -28.65
CA SER A 178 -6.65 7.78 -28.08
C SER A 178 -7.84 8.70 -27.76
N ALA A 179 -9.03 8.11 -27.54
CA ALA A 179 -10.18 8.84 -26.99
C ALA A 179 -9.90 9.46 -25.60
N ILE A 180 -8.85 9.01 -24.93
CA ILE A 180 -8.46 9.42 -23.59
C ILE A 180 -7.36 10.47 -23.72
N LYS A 181 -7.70 11.73 -23.37
CA LYS A 181 -6.74 12.84 -23.43
C LYS A 181 -5.50 12.52 -22.59
N GLY A 182 -4.33 12.54 -23.24
CA GLY A 182 -3.05 12.27 -22.57
C GLY A 182 -2.66 10.80 -22.49
N SER A 183 -3.41 9.88 -23.10
CA SER A 183 -3.07 8.44 -23.11
C SER A 183 -2.77 7.94 -24.53
N ARG A 184 -1.77 7.05 -24.63
CA ARG A 184 -1.46 6.31 -25.87
C ARG A 184 -2.55 5.29 -26.19
N LYS A 185 -2.67 4.92 -27.47
CA LYS A 185 -3.53 3.81 -27.88
C LYS A 185 -2.97 2.48 -27.38
N ILE A 186 -3.87 1.56 -27.07
CA ILE A 186 -3.53 0.20 -26.63
C ILE A 186 -4.00 -0.76 -27.72
N PHE A 187 -3.14 -1.68 -28.15
CA PHE A 187 -3.48 -2.69 -29.15
C PHE A 187 -4.43 -3.73 -28.57
N HIS A 188 -5.30 -4.25 -29.44
CA HIS A 188 -6.24 -5.30 -29.08
C HIS A 188 -5.52 -6.56 -28.62
N SER A 189 -6.03 -7.18 -27.55
CA SER A 189 -5.58 -8.50 -27.10
C SER A 189 -6.72 -9.52 -27.18
N ASN A 190 -6.39 -10.73 -27.65
CA ASN A 190 -7.35 -11.85 -27.73
C ASN A 190 -7.80 -12.39 -26.35
N GLU A 191 -7.32 -11.80 -25.26
CA GLU A 191 -7.57 -12.24 -23.89
C GLU A 191 -8.86 -11.60 -23.37
N ILE A 192 -9.69 -12.37 -22.66
CA ILE A 192 -10.97 -11.89 -22.11
C ILE A 192 -11.88 -11.36 -23.24
N SER A 193 -12.05 -12.16 -24.31
CA SER A 193 -12.69 -11.70 -25.55
C SER A 193 -14.18 -11.34 -25.42
N PHE A 194 -14.82 -11.64 -24.29
CA PHE A 194 -16.20 -11.22 -24.06
C PHE A 194 -16.31 -9.69 -23.88
N LEU A 195 -15.25 -9.03 -23.39
CA LEU A 195 -15.23 -7.57 -23.22
C LEU A 195 -15.13 -6.84 -24.56
N ASP A 196 -14.66 -7.51 -25.62
CA ASP A 196 -14.57 -6.94 -26.97
C ASP A 196 -15.95 -6.55 -27.51
N LYS A 197 -17.01 -7.20 -27.02
CA LYS A 197 -18.40 -6.87 -27.37
C LYS A 197 -18.76 -5.41 -27.04
N ALA A 198 -18.08 -4.79 -26.07
CA ALA A 198 -18.27 -3.37 -25.76
C ALA A 198 -17.79 -2.44 -26.89
N ALA A 199 -16.80 -2.87 -27.68
CA ALA A 199 -16.25 -2.14 -28.81
C ALA A 199 -16.86 -2.55 -30.16
N THR A 200 -17.77 -3.52 -30.20
CA THR A 200 -18.48 -3.89 -31.43
C THR A 200 -19.44 -2.80 -31.89
N LEU A 201 -19.33 -2.37 -33.15
CA LEU A 201 -20.25 -1.44 -33.79
C LEU A 201 -21.57 -2.15 -34.16
N THR A 202 -22.69 -1.54 -33.80
CA THR A 202 -24.03 -1.98 -34.24
C THR A 202 -24.69 -0.90 -35.12
N GLU A 203 -25.65 -1.30 -35.95
CA GLU A 203 -26.44 -0.38 -36.80
C GLU A 203 -27.07 0.78 -36.01
N GLU A 204 -27.53 0.53 -34.78
CA GLU A 204 -28.10 1.55 -33.90
C GLU A 204 -27.05 2.54 -33.38
N ASP A 205 -25.79 2.11 -33.21
CA ASP A 205 -24.69 2.97 -32.77
C ASP A 205 -24.23 3.92 -33.90
N LEU A 206 -24.50 3.57 -35.17
CA LEU A 206 -24.21 4.40 -36.33
C LEU A 206 -25.26 5.50 -36.56
N ARG A 207 -26.50 5.28 -36.10
CA ARG A 207 -27.66 6.15 -36.37
C ARG A 207 -27.91 7.24 -35.31
N GLY A 208 -27.12 7.30 -34.23
CA GLY A 208 -27.32 8.24 -33.12
C GLY A 208 -26.03 8.84 -32.54
N PRO A 209 -26.14 9.77 -31.57
CA PRO A 209 -24.96 10.29 -30.87
C PRO A 209 -24.26 9.16 -30.11
N LYS A 210 -22.93 9.11 -30.21
CA LYS A 210 -22.12 8.07 -29.57
C LYS A 210 -22.29 8.13 -28.04
N ASN A 211 -22.92 7.10 -27.47
CA ASN A 211 -23.12 6.98 -26.02
C ASN A 211 -22.01 6.10 -25.41
N PRO A 212 -21.15 6.64 -24.52
CA PRO A 212 -20.07 5.88 -23.88
C PRO A 212 -20.54 4.66 -23.07
N TRP A 213 -21.80 4.60 -22.65
CA TRP A 213 -22.40 3.48 -21.91
C TRP A 213 -23.00 2.38 -22.80
N ARG A 214 -22.75 2.45 -24.11
CA ARG A 214 -23.23 1.48 -25.11
C ARG A 214 -22.12 1.12 -26.11
N ILE A 215 -21.25 2.07 -26.44
CA ILE A 215 -20.08 1.85 -27.31
C ILE A 215 -18.83 2.41 -26.65
N CYS A 216 -17.80 1.58 -26.51
CA CYS A 216 -16.49 1.94 -25.97
C CYS A 216 -15.41 1.74 -27.03
N THR A 217 -14.27 2.44 -26.92
CA THR A 217 -13.14 2.20 -27.82
C THR A 217 -12.34 0.97 -27.42
N VAL A 218 -11.59 0.37 -28.35
CA VAL A 218 -10.65 -0.73 -28.05
C VAL A 218 -9.71 -0.35 -26.91
N THR A 219 -9.16 0.87 -26.92
CA THR A 219 -8.31 1.38 -25.83
C THR A 219 -9.01 1.31 -24.46
N GLN A 220 -10.29 1.71 -24.36
CA GLN A 220 -11.06 1.61 -23.11
C GLN A 220 -11.29 0.14 -22.70
N VAL A 221 -11.57 -0.73 -23.66
CA VAL A 221 -11.76 -2.16 -23.41
C VAL A 221 -10.48 -2.79 -22.87
N GLU A 222 -9.32 -2.48 -23.44
CA GLU A 222 -8.03 -2.98 -22.98
C GLU A 222 -7.63 -2.39 -21.61
N GLU A 223 -7.98 -1.14 -21.30
CA GLU A 223 -7.87 -0.60 -19.92
C GLU A 223 -8.67 -1.46 -18.92
N ALA A 224 -9.90 -1.85 -19.27
CA ALA A 224 -10.73 -2.68 -18.39
C ALA A 224 -10.20 -4.13 -18.26
N LYS A 225 -9.73 -4.73 -19.35
CA LYS A 225 -9.07 -6.05 -19.35
C LYS A 225 -7.84 -6.04 -18.46
N CYS A 226 -7.02 -4.99 -18.55
CA CYS A 226 -5.86 -4.78 -17.69
C CYS A 226 -6.25 -4.83 -16.20
N VAL A 227 -7.27 -4.06 -15.79
CA VAL A 227 -7.75 -4.08 -14.40
C VAL A 227 -8.16 -5.50 -14.00
N LEU A 228 -8.92 -6.21 -14.84
CA LEU A 228 -9.37 -7.58 -14.54
C LEU A 228 -8.20 -8.56 -14.38
N LYS A 229 -7.14 -8.44 -15.18
CA LYS A 229 -5.93 -9.29 -15.07
C LYS A 229 -5.13 -9.01 -13.79
N MET A 230 -5.14 -7.77 -13.32
CA MET A 230 -4.43 -7.37 -12.10
C MET A 230 -5.18 -7.76 -10.81
N LEU A 231 -6.52 -7.87 -10.85
CA LEU A 231 -7.35 -8.12 -9.67
C LEU A 231 -6.98 -9.40 -8.89
N PRO A 232 -6.72 -10.57 -9.50
CA PRO A 232 -6.35 -11.77 -8.74
C PRO A 232 -5.06 -11.59 -7.93
N ILE A 233 -4.04 -10.97 -8.52
CA ILE A 233 -2.77 -10.67 -7.83
C ILE A 233 -3.03 -9.66 -6.71
N TRP A 234 -3.80 -8.61 -7.00
CA TRP A 234 -4.18 -7.60 -6.02
C TRP A 234 -4.90 -8.19 -4.80
N LEU A 235 -5.84 -9.12 -5.00
CA LEU A 235 -6.53 -9.79 -3.89
C LEU A 235 -5.56 -10.53 -2.95
N CYS A 236 -4.52 -11.17 -3.48
CA CYS A 236 -3.52 -11.84 -2.65
C CYS A 236 -2.74 -10.85 -1.76
N THR A 237 -2.51 -9.62 -2.22
CA THR A 237 -1.83 -8.59 -1.42
C THR A 237 -2.62 -8.14 -0.18
N ILE A 238 -3.91 -8.47 -0.09
CA ILE A 238 -4.74 -8.18 1.09
C ILE A 238 -4.27 -9.01 2.30
N ILE A 239 -3.92 -10.29 2.10
CA ILE A 239 -3.44 -11.15 3.19
C ILE A 239 -2.07 -10.68 3.70
N TYR A 240 -1.18 -10.24 2.82
CA TYR A 240 0.04 -9.56 3.25
C TYR A 240 -0.26 -8.32 4.10
N SER A 241 -1.25 -7.53 3.69
CA SER A 241 -1.64 -6.33 4.43
C SER A 241 -2.11 -6.67 5.86
N VAL A 242 -2.77 -7.82 6.06
CA VAL A 242 -3.12 -8.35 7.40
C VAL A 242 -1.87 -8.62 8.23
N VAL A 243 -0.85 -9.25 7.66
CA VAL A 243 0.46 -9.51 8.32
C VAL A 243 1.09 -8.19 8.78
N PHE A 244 1.14 -7.21 7.88
CA PHE A 244 1.71 -5.90 8.15
C PHE A 244 0.96 -5.15 9.26
N THR A 245 -0.38 -5.17 9.25
CA THR A 245 -1.22 -4.52 10.28
C THR A 245 -0.92 -5.02 11.70
N GLN A 246 -0.46 -6.27 11.87
CA GLN A 246 -0.15 -6.80 13.21
C GLN A 246 0.95 -6.00 13.91
N MET A 247 1.86 -5.40 13.15
CA MET A 247 2.96 -4.60 13.66
C MET A 247 2.49 -3.40 14.51
N ALA A 248 1.42 -2.73 14.07
CA ALA A 248 0.87 -1.56 14.75
C ALA A 248 -0.20 -1.90 15.79
N SER A 249 -0.60 -3.17 15.89
CA SER A 249 -1.66 -3.64 16.79
C SER A 249 -1.13 -4.73 17.72
N LEU A 250 -1.33 -6.01 17.40
CA LEU A 250 -1.02 -7.11 18.32
C LEU A 250 0.46 -7.19 18.73
N PHE A 251 1.40 -6.73 17.91
CA PHE A 251 2.81 -6.69 18.33
C PHE A 251 3.04 -5.68 19.45
N VAL A 252 2.32 -4.55 19.44
CA VAL A 252 2.37 -3.55 20.50
C VAL A 252 1.75 -4.12 21.78
N GLU A 253 0.60 -4.77 21.67
CA GLU A 253 -0.06 -5.45 22.81
C GLU A 253 0.82 -6.56 23.41
N GLN A 254 1.48 -7.36 22.56
CA GLN A 254 2.49 -8.33 22.97
C GLN A 254 3.63 -7.67 23.75
N GLY A 255 4.15 -6.54 23.25
CA GLY A 255 5.26 -5.81 23.85
C GLY A 255 4.90 -5.15 25.18
N ASP A 256 3.66 -4.70 25.37
CA ASP A 256 3.23 -4.07 26.63
C ASP A 256 3.25 -5.05 27.81
N VAL A 257 2.94 -6.33 27.54
CA VAL A 257 3.01 -7.41 28.54
C VAL A 257 4.40 -8.06 28.65
N MET A 258 5.43 -7.47 28.06
CA MET A 258 6.84 -7.87 28.23
C MET A 258 7.60 -6.91 29.15
N ARG A 259 8.81 -7.29 29.54
CA ARG A 259 9.72 -6.42 30.30
C ARG A 259 10.29 -5.34 29.38
N THR A 260 9.81 -4.11 29.56
CA THR A 260 10.19 -2.90 28.80
C THR A 260 11.45 -2.19 29.32
N GLN A 261 11.91 -2.54 30.52
CA GLN A 261 13.10 -1.95 31.16
C GLN A 261 14.38 -2.60 30.65
N VAL A 262 15.22 -1.83 29.97
CA VAL A 262 16.57 -2.22 29.51
C VAL A 262 17.59 -1.34 30.23
N GLY A 263 18.28 -1.89 31.22
CA GLY A 263 19.11 -1.10 32.13
C GLY A 263 18.26 -0.11 32.92
N ASN A 264 18.54 1.19 32.77
CA ASN A 264 17.81 2.29 33.42
C ASN A 264 16.78 2.97 32.50
N PHE A 265 16.60 2.47 31.27
CA PHE A 265 15.73 3.10 30.27
C PHE A 265 14.49 2.24 30.01
N HIS A 266 13.33 2.91 29.97
CA HIS A 266 12.05 2.32 29.62
C HIS A 266 11.81 2.48 28.12
N ILE A 267 11.68 1.37 27.41
CA ILE A 267 11.36 1.36 25.97
C ILE A 267 9.85 1.15 25.82
N PRO A 268 9.09 2.13 25.28
CA PRO A 268 7.68 1.96 24.95
C PRO A 268 7.46 0.81 23.96
N ALA A 269 6.37 0.05 24.13
CA ALA A 269 6.10 -1.09 23.25
C ALA A 269 5.93 -0.69 21.78
N ALA A 270 5.22 0.41 21.53
CA ALA A 270 5.02 0.93 20.18
C ALA A 270 6.32 1.43 19.51
N SER A 271 7.36 1.80 20.29
CA SER A 271 8.65 2.23 19.74
C SER A 271 9.46 1.11 19.11
N MET A 272 9.05 -0.16 19.30
CA MET A 272 9.67 -1.31 18.63
C MET A 272 9.58 -1.25 17.10
N SER A 273 8.61 -0.48 16.55
CA SER A 273 8.52 -0.16 15.12
C SER A 273 9.78 0.53 14.56
N THR A 274 10.63 1.12 15.42
CA THR A 274 11.91 1.69 14.98
C THR A 274 12.83 0.62 14.38
N PHE A 275 12.78 -0.63 14.86
CA PHE A 275 13.58 -1.74 14.29
C PHE A 275 13.11 -2.15 12.89
N ASP A 276 11.81 -2.01 12.61
CA ASP A 276 11.26 -2.16 11.27
C ASP A 276 11.83 -1.10 10.31
N ILE A 277 11.82 0.19 10.71
CA ILE A 277 12.40 1.27 9.90
C ILE A 277 13.89 1.02 9.61
N PHE A 278 14.67 0.63 10.61
CA PHE A 278 16.09 0.29 10.40
C PHE A 278 16.24 -0.90 9.43
N SER A 279 15.38 -1.91 9.56
CA SER A 279 15.35 -3.04 8.63
C SER A 279 15.05 -2.60 7.20
N VAL A 280 14.04 -1.74 6.99
CA VAL A 280 13.70 -1.17 5.67
C VAL A 280 14.89 -0.42 5.07
N LEU A 281 15.57 0.43 5.84
CA LEU A 281 16.74 1.19 5.36
C LEU A 281 17.90 0.27 4.96
N ILE A 282 18.22 -0.71 5.81
CA ILE A 282 19.30 -1.69 5.56
C ILE A 282 18.95 -2.57 4.35
N CYS A 283 17.74 -3.14 4.33
CA CYS A 283 17.28 -4.03 3.27
C CYS A 283 17.17 -3.31 1.93
N THR A 284 16.76 -2.03 1.90
CA THR A 284 16.76 -1.22 0.68
C THR A 284 18.18 -1.02 0.13
N GLY A 285 19.14 -0.75 1.01
CA GLY A 285 20.56 -0.65 0.66
C GLY A 285 21.10 -1.96 0.08
N ILE A 286 20.82 -3.09 0.75
CA ILE A 286 21.20 -4.44 0.31
C ILE A 286 20.56 -4.76 -1.03
N TYR A 287 19.26 -4.49 -1.20
CA TYR A 287 18.53 -4.74 -2.42
C TYR A 287 19.19 -4.05 -3.62
N ARG A 288 19.44 -2.74 -3.50
CA ARG A 288 20.02 -1.95 -4.59
C ARG A 288 21.49 -2.28 -4.88
N ARG A 289 22.31 -2.47 -3.84
CA ARG A 289 23.77 -2.62 -4.01
C ARG A 289 24.22 -4.07 -4.24
N VAL A 290 23.45 -5.03 -3.74
CA VAL A 290 23.85 -6.45 -3.72
C VAL A 290 22.88 -7.29 -4.54
N LEU A 291 21.58 -7.23 -4.28
CA LEU A 291 20.63 -8.13 -4.93
C LEU A 291 20.42 -7.80 -6.41
N ILE A 292 20.25 -6.53 -6.79
CA ILE A 292 20.11 -6.15 -8.21
C ILE A 292 21.31 -6.64 -9.07
N PRO A 293 22.58 -6.33 -8.73
CA PRO A 293 23.69 -6.76 -9.58
C PRO A 293 23.89 -8.28 -9.60
N ILE A 294 23.62 -8.98 -8.49
CA ILE A 294 23.71 -10.44 -8.45
C ILE A 294 22.58 -11.07 -9.26
N ALA A 295 21.34 -10.65 -9.02
CA ALA A 295 20.17 -11.14 -9.75
C ALA A 295 20.30 -10.84 -11.24
N GLY A 296 20.84 -9.67 -11.62
CA GLY A 296 21.06 -9.35 -13.02
C GLY A 296 22.13 -10.22 -13.69
N ARG A 297 23.19 -10.59 -12.98
CA ARG A 297 24.18 -11.56 -13.47
C ARG A 297 23.62 -12.98 -13.60
N LEU A 298 22.79 -13.42 -12.65
CA LEU A 298 22.25 -14.78 -12.61
C LEU A 298 21.03 -14.98 -13.53
N SER A 299 20.15 -14.00 -13.59
CA SER A 299 18.90 -14.02 -14.37
C SER A 299 19.10 -13.58 -15.82
N GLY A 300 20.21 -12.89 -16.13
CA GLY A 300 20.41 -12.24 -17.42
C GLY A 300 19.53 -11.00 -17.65
N ASN A 301 18.68 -10.64 -16.68
CA ASN A 301 17.83 -9.46 -16.72
C ASN A 301 18.53 -8.26 -16.04
N PRO A 302 18.84 -7.16 -16.75
CA PRO A 302 19.51 -6.00 -16.15
C PRO A 302 18.71 -5.34 -15.01
N LYS A 303 17.38 -5.55 -14.94
CA LYS A 303 16.53 -5.08 -13.82
C LYS A 303 16.60 -5.98 -12.57
N GLY A 304 17.17 -7.19 -12.66
CA GLY A 304 17.25 -8.14 -11.55
C GLY A 304 16.02 -9.06 -11.44
N LEU A 305 15.43 -9.15 -10.24
CA LEU A 305 14.22 -9.94 -9.98
C LEU A 305 12.99 -9.27 -10.60
N THR A 306 12.04 -10.07 -11.10
CA THR A 306 10.78 -9.51 -11.61
C THR A 306 9.90 -9.00 -10.48
N GLU A 307 8.97 -8.09 -10.77
CA GLU A 307 8.12 -7.50 -9.73
C GLU A 307 7.24 -8.53 -9.02
N LEU A 308 6.73 -9.53 -9.75
CA LEU A 308 6.01 -10.67 -9.17
C LEU A 308 6.93 -11.55 -8.31
N GLN A 309 8.17 -11.78 -8.70
CA GLN A 309 9.11 -12.53 -7.85
C GLN A 309 9.38 -11.79 -6.53
N ARG A 310 9.55 -10.47 -6.59
CA ARG A 310 9.77 -9.64 -5.40
C ARG A 310 8.57 -9.68 -4.46
N MET A 311 7.36 -9.49 -4.99
CA MET A 311 6.12 -9.62 -4.19
C MET A 311 6.02 -11.01 -3.53
N GLY A 312 6.33 -12.09 -4.26
CA GLY A 312 6.36 -13.44 -3.71
C GLY A 312 7.38 -13.63 -2.58
N VAL A 313 8.59 -13.07 -2.72
CA VAL A 313 9.60 -13.06 -1.65
C VAL A 313 9.09 -12.31 -0.42
N GLY A 314 8.41 -11.18 -0.62
CA GLY A 314 7.77 -10.42 0.45
C GLY A 314 6.74 -11.24 1.24
N LEU A 315 5.86 -11.99 0.55
CA LEU A 315 4.90 -12.91 1.21
C LEU A 315 5.61 -13.97 2.07
N VAL A 316 6.68 -14.57 1.55
CA VAL A 316 7.44 -15.60 2.26
C VAL A 316 8.08 -15.04 3.53
N ILE A 317 8.75 -13.87 3.44
CA ILE A 317 9.38 -13.24 4.60
C ILE A 317 8.32 -12.82 5.62
N GLY A 318 7.19 -12.26 5.18
CA GLY A 318 6.06 -11.90 6.05
C GLY A 318 5.46 -13.10 6.78
N MET A 319 5.32 -14.25 6.10
CA MET A 319 4.91 -15.51 6.73
C MET A 319 5.89 -15.93 7.84
N PHE A 320 7.21 -15.86 7.59
CA PHE A 320 8.21 -16.15 8.62
C PHE A 320 8.15 -15.16 9.78
N ALA A 321 7.83 -13.89 9.54
CA ALA A 321 7.64 -12.90 10.61
C ALA A 321 6.51 -13.31 11.57
N MET A 322 5.39 -13.83 11.04
CA MET A 322 4.27 -14.34 11.85
C MET A 322 4.64 -15.61 12.62
N LEU A 323 5.41 -16.53 12.00
CA LEU A 323 5.92 -17.71 12.69
C LEU A 323 6.83 -17.32 13.87
N VAL A 324 7.75 -16.38 13.65
CA VAL A 324 8.64 -15.87 14.68
C VAL A 324 7.85 -15.18 15.79
N ALA A 325 6.83 -14.37 15.46
CA ALA A 325 5.97 -13.75 16.45
C ALA A 325 5.21 -14.76 17.33
N GLY A 326 4.73 -15.86 16.73
CA GLY A 326 4.14 -16.98 17.45
C GLY A 326 5.13 -17.65 18.40
N ILE A 327 6.37 -17.87 17.97
CA ILE A 327 7.43 -18.45 18.81
C ILE A 327 7.81 -17.52 19.96
N THR A 328 7.94 -16.21 19.69
CA THR A 328 8.18 -15.18 20.71
C THR A 328 7.07 -15.21 21.77
N GLU A 329 5.83 -15.40 21.35
CA GLU A 329 4.69 -15.46 22.27
C GLU A 329 4.70 -16.71 23.16
N ILE A 330 5.01 -17.88 22.58
CA ILE A 330 5.22 -19.12 23.37
C ILE A 330 6.31 -18.91 24.42
N GLU A 331 7.43 -18.30 24.01
CA GLU A 331 8.54 -18.01 24.92
C GLU A 331 8.17 -16.99 25.99
N ARG A 332 7.37 -15.97 25.66
CA ARG A 332 6.85 -15.00 26.62
C ARG A 332 5.97 -15.67 27.67
N LEU A 333 5.04 -16.53 27.24
CA LEU A 333 4.10 -17.26 28.11
C LEU A 333 4.83 -18.20 29.08
N ARG A 334 5.94 -18.83 28.66
CA ARG A 334 6.79 -19.66 29.55
C ARG A 334 7.43 -18.89 30.70
N HIS A 335 7.53 -17.56 30.58
CA HIS A 335 8.22 -16.68 31.52
C HIS A 335 7.26 -15.75 32.28
N VAL A 336 5.96 -16.07 32.27
CA VAL A 336 4.93 -15.38 33.05
C VAL A 336 4.97 -15.85 34.51
N THR A 337 5.12 -14.90 35.43
CA THR A 337 4.98 -15.17 36.86
C THR A 337 3.49 -15.14 37.23
N PRO A 338 2.96 -16.14 37.97
CA PRO A 338 1.62 -16.05 38.53
C PRO A 338 1.46 -14.76 39.32
N SER A 339 0.34 -14.05 39.11
CA SER A 339 0.01 -12.75 39.73
C SER A 339 0.70 -11.50 39.13
N GLU A 340 1.63 -11.62 38.19
CA GLU A 340 2.19 -10.47 37.47
C GLU A 340 1.52 -10.25 36.11
N LYS A 341 1.22 -8.99 35.77
CA LYS A 341 0.70 -8.62 34.44
C LYS A 341 1.77 -8.72 33.35
N LYS A 342 3.03 -8.44 33.67
CA LYS A 342 4.15 -8.44 32.71
C LYS A 342 4.98 -9.71 32.85
N SER A 343 5.37 -10.30 31.72
CA SER A 343 6.34 -11.39 31.63
C SER A 343 7.74 -10.88 31.96
N SER A 344 8.57 -11.76 32.52
CA SER A 344 9.99 -11.45 32.78
C SER A 344 10.84 -11.38 31.50
N LYS A 345 10.31 -11.83 30.35
CA LYS A 345 10.99 -11.79 29.05
C LYS A 345 11.15 -10.35 28.55
N SER A 346 12.36 -9.99 28.13
CA SER A 346 12.66 -8.66 27.60
C SER A 346 11.94 -8.38 26.28
N ILE A 347 11.43 -7.16 26.11
CA ILE A 347 10.79 -6.68 24.87
C ILE A 347 11.69 -6.82 23.64
N LEU A 348 13.02 -6.80 23.81
CA LEU A 348 13.98 -6.95 22.71
C LEU A 348 13.87 -8.31 21.98
N TRP A 349 13.19 -9.29 22.58
CA TRP A 349 12.87 -10.55 21.90
C TRP A 349 11.94 -10.38 20.69
N GLN A 350 11.26 -9.23 20.55
CA GLN A 350 10.46 -8.90 19.37
C GLN A 350 11.29 -8.35 18.20
N ILE A 351 12.59 -8.07 18.35
CA ILE A 351 13.41 -7.55 17.24
C ILE A 351 13.31 -8.42 15.98
N PRO A 352 13.41 -9.77 16.04
CA PRO A 352 13.38 -10.60 14.84
C PRO A 352 12.07 -10.48 14.03
N GLN A 353 10.90 -10.42 14.68
CA GLN A 353 9.62 -10.26 13.99
C GLN A 353 9.49 -8.88 13.33
N TYR A 354 9.92 -7.79 14.00
CA TYR A 354 9.92 -6.45 13.39
C TYR A 354 10.90 -6.35 12.23
N VAL A 355 12.11 -6.91 12.36
CA VAL A 355 13.11 -6.91 11.29
C VAL A 355 12.61 -7.69 10.06
N LEU A 356 11.96 -8.84 10.26
CA LEU A 356 11.38 -9.62 9.16
C LEU A 356 10.22 -8.88 8.48
N VAL A 357 9.33 -8.23 9.24
CA VAL A 357 8.28 -7.38 8.65
C VAL A 357 8.90 -6.28 7.78
N GLY A 358 9.88 -5.53 8.29
CA GLY A 358 10.52 -4.46 7.52
C GLY A 358 11.28 -4.97 6.29
N ALA A 359 11.93 -6.14 6.40
CA ALA A 359 12.53 -6.77 5.23
C ALA A 359 11.47 -7.16 4.19
N SER A 360 10.35 -7.74 4.63
CA SER A 360 9.24 -8.14 3.76
C SER A 360 8.60 -6.94 3.05
N GLU A 361 8.53 -5.78 3.71
CA GLU A 361 7.99 -4.55 3.17
C GLU A 361 8.77 -4.06 1.95
N VAL A 362 10.10 -4.09 2.00
CA VAL A 362 10.95 -3.67 0.86
C VAL A 362 10.66 -4.50 -0.39
N PHE A 363 10.43 -5.80 -0.22
CA PHE A 363 10.14 -6.69 -1.35
C PHE A 363 8.69 -6.59 -1.81
N MET A 364 7.74 -6.58 -0.88
CA MET A 364 6.32 -6.55 -1.20
C MET A 364 5.87 -5.17 -1.67
N TYR A 365 6.03 -4.12 -0.87
CA TYR A 365 5.41 -2.83 -1.14
C TYR A 365 6.02 -2.14 -2.35
N VAL A 366 7.35 -2.19 -2.48
CA VAL A 366 8.03 -1.65 -3.66
C VAL A 366 7.67 -2.46 -4.91
N GLY A 367 7.67 -3.79 -4.83
CA GLY A 367 7.27 -4.66 -5.94
C GLY A 367 5.81 -4.45 -6.36
N GLN A 368 4.92 -4.29 -5.38
CA GLN A 368 3.49 -4.00 -5.59
C GLN A 368 3.31 -2.65 -6.31
N LEU A 369 3.96 -1.59 -5.82
CA LEU A 369 3.85 -0.26 -6.39
C LEU A 369 4.41 -0.20 -7.82
N GLU A 370 5.56 -0.83 -8.07
CA GLU A 370 6.17 -0.90 -9.39
C GLU A 370 5.34 -1.77 -10.35
N PHE A 371 4.87 -2.94 -9.91
CA PHE A 371 3.97 -3.80 -10.68
C PHE A 371 2.72 -3.05 -11.14
N PHE A 372 1.96 -2.45 -10.21
CA PHE A 372 0.71 -1.77 -10.60
C PHE A 372 0.96 -0.52 -11.43
N ASN A 373 2.07 0.20 -11.25
CA ASN A 373 2.39 1.35 -12.08
C ASN A 373 2.91 0.99 -13.47
N GLU A 374 3.72 -0.07 -13.61
CA GLU A 374 4.26 -0.51 -14.90
C GLU A 374 3.19 -1.24 -15.72
N GLN A 375 2.32 -2.00 -15.06
CA GLN A 375 1.23 -2.72 -15.69
C GLN A 375 -0.04 -1.89 -15.84
N SER A 376 -0.10 -0.63 -15.40
CA SER A 376 -1.27 0.22 -15.66
C SER A 376 -1.01 1.14 -16.86
N PRO A 377 -1.85 1.09 -17.90
CA PRO A 377 -1.85 2.06 -18.99
C PRO A 377 -1.92 3.51 -18.49
N ASP A 378 -1.42 4.44 -19.29
CA ASP A 378 -1.29 5.86 -18.94
C ASP A 378 -2.61 6.45 -18.39
N GLY A 379 -3.76 6.08 -18.96
CA GLY A 379 -5.08 6.57 -18.56
C GLY A 379 -5.60 6.03 -17.22
N ILE A 380 -5.08 4.91 -16.70
CA ILE A 380 -5.49 4.28 -15.43
C ILE A 380 -4.33 4.12 -14.43
N LYS A 381 -3.19 4.77 -14.67
CA LYS A 381 -2.01 4.67 -13.82
C LYS A 381 -2.25 5.08 -12.36
N SER A 382 -2.99 6.16 -12.15
CA SER A 382 -3.39 6.60 -10.81
C SER A 382 -4.31 5.59 -10.10
N PHE A 383 -5.16 4.90 -10.87
CA PHE A 383 -6.00 3.82 -10.35
C PHE A 383 -5.14 2.63 -9.90
N GLY A 384 -4.12 2.24 -10.68
CA GLY A 384 -3.14 1.21 -10.28
C GLY A 384 -2.44 1.54 -8.95
N SER A 385 -1.95 2.77 -8.79
CA SER A 385 -1.38 3.22 -7.51
C SER A 385 -2.40 3.19 -6.36
N SER A 386 -3.67 3.55 -6.62
CA SER A 386 -4.72 3.52 -5.60
C SER A 386 -5.07 2.12 -5.12
N LEU A 387 -4.91 1.09 -5.97
CA LEU A 387 -5.10 -0.31 -5.59
C LEU A 387 -4.14 -0.72 -4.47
N CYS A 388 -2.89 -0.22 -4.46
CA CYS A 388 -1.94 -0.48 -3.37
C CYS A 388 -2.49 -0.01 -2.01
N MET A 389 -3.00 1.22 -1.96
CA MET A 389 -3.59 1.79 -0.75
C MET A 389 -4.90 1.08 -0.37
N ALA A 390 -5.70 0.68 -1.36
CA ALA A 390 -6.91 -0.09 -1.14
C ALA A 390 -6.63 -1.46 -0.51
N SER A 391 -5.53 -2.13 -0.90
CA SER A 391 -5.09 -3.39 -0.26
C SER A 391 -4.82 -3.21 1.23
N ILE A 392 -4.13 -2.14 1.61
CA ILE A 392 -3.82 -1.83 3.02
C ILE A 392 -5.12 -1.61 3.80
N SER A 393 -6.04 -0.82 3.25
CA SER A 393 -7.35 -0.56 3.88
C SER A 393 -8.16 -1.84 4.08
N LEU A 394 -8.30 -2.66 3.03
CA LEU A 394 -8.99 -3.95 3.11
C LEU A 394 -8.28 -4.92 4.07
N GLY A 395 -6.96 -4.93 4.10
CA GLY A 395 -6.17 -5.72 5.05
C GLY A 395 -6.49 -5.37 6.50
N ASN A 396 -6.62 -4.08 6.83
CA ASN A 396 -7.03 -3.65 8.18
C ASN A 396 -8.44 -4.12 8.55
N TYR A 397 -9.40 -4.05 7.61
CA TYR A 397 -10.75 -4.58 7.83
C TYR A 397 -10.76 -6.10 8.00
N VAL A 398 -10.02 -6.82 7.16
CA VAL A 398 -9.89 -8.28 7.25
C VAL A 398 -9.20 -8.68 8.56
N SER A 399 -8.16 -7.97 9.00
CA SER A 399 -7.52 -8.18 10.30
C SER A 399 -8.51 -8.03 11.45
N SER A 400 -9.30 -6.95 11.43
CA SER A 400 -10.34 -6.69 12.44
C SER A 400 -11.43 -7.78 12.42
N LEU A 401 -11.86 -8.21 11.24
CA LEU A 401 -12.81 -9.31 11.07
C LEU A 401 -12.25 -10.63 11.62
N LEU A 402 -10.99 -10.94 11.34
CA LEU A 402 -10.31 -12.15 11.81
C LEU A 402 -10.23 -12.17 13.34
N VAL A 403 -9.81 -11.07 13.97
CA VAL A 403 -9.80 -10.96 15.43
C VAL A 403 -11.20 -11.20 16.02
N ASN A 404 -12.22 -10.52 15.50
CA ASN A 404 -13.60 -10.68 15.96
C ASN A 404 -14.12 -12.11 15.79
N MET A 405 -13.85 -12.75 14.64
CA MET A 405 -14.25 -14.12 14.36
C MET A 405 -13.55 -15.11 15.29
N VAL A 406 -12.23 -14.99 15.45
CA VAL A 406 -11.45 -15.84 16.35
C VAL A 406 -11.94 -15.68 17.78
N MET A 407 -12.16 -14.46 18.25
CA MET A 407 -12.69 -14.24 19.59
C MET A 407 -14.10 -14.82 19.76
N GLY A 408 -15.01 -14.61 18.79
CA GLY A 408 -16.36 -15.19 18.85
C GLY A 408 -16.41 -16.72 18.80
N ILE A 409 -15.42 -17.37 18.19
CA ILE A 409 -15.31 -18.84 18.15
C ILE A 409 -14.64 -19.38 19.42
N THR A 410 -13.57 -18.73 19.88
CA THR A 410 -12.67 -19.27 20.92
C THR A 410 -13.13 -18.99 22.34
N THR A 411 -13.99 -18.00 22.54
CA THR A 411 -14.57 -17.64 23.86
C THR A 411 -15.78 -18.50 24.25
N LYS A 412 -16.18 -19.46 23.41
CA LYS A 412 -17.32 -20.34 23.71
C LYS A 412 -17.02 -21.27 24.89
N GLY A 413 -17.96 -21.32 25.84
CA GLY A 413 -17.93 -22.25 26.98
C GLY A 413 -16.99 -21.84 28.11
N GLU A 414 -17.08 -20.58 28.57
CA GLU A 414 -16.30 -20.01 29.70
C GLU A 414 -14.76 -19.98 29.50
N LYS A 415 -14.28 -20.15 28.26
CA LYS A 415 -12.86 -20.02 27.93
C LYS A 415 -12.50 -18.57 27.64
N ASN A 416 -11.30 -18.15 28.04
CA ASN A 416 -10.80 -16.78 27.84
C ASN A 416 -10.57 -16.39 26.36
N GLY A 417 -10.60 -17.34 25.42
CA GLY A 417 -10.31 -17.10 24.01
C GLY A 417 -8.80 -16.99 23.72
N TRP A 418 -8.45 -16.69 22.46
CA TRP A 418 -7.04 -16.56 22.07
C TRP A 418 -6.44 -15.19 22.44
N ILE A 419 -7.24 -14.12 22.40
CA ILE A 419 -6.82 -12.74 22.68
C ILE A 419 -7.72 -12.10 23.76
N PRO A 420 -7.70 -12.60 25.01
CA PRO A 420 -8.39 -11.99 26.14
C PRO A 420 -7.78 -10.64 26.55
N ASN A 421 -8.51 -9.88 27.38
CA ASN A 421 -8.01 -8.63 27.99
C ASN A 421 -6.70 -8.82 28.78
N ASN A 422 -6.53 -9.98 29.44
CA ASN A 422 -5.26 -10.37 30.05
C ASN A 422 -4.54 -11.39 29.16
N LEU A 423 -3.57 -10.92 28.38
CA LEU A 423 -2.83 -11.77 27.43
C LEU A 423 -2.08 -12.94 28.09
N ASN A 424 -1.84 -12.91 29.40
CA ASN A 424 -1.23 -14.04 30.12
C ASN A 424 -2.16 -15.26 30.21
N ASP A 425 -3.47 -15.05 30.12
CA ASP A 425 -4.48 -16.12 30.16
C ASP A 425 -4.90 -16.57 28.74
N GLY A 426 -4.32 -15.94 27.72
CA GLY A 426 -4.61 -16.15 26.30
C GLY A 426 -3.59 -17.00 25.58
N HIS A 427 -3.87 -17.24 24.31
CA HIS A 427 -3.00 -17.95 23.38
C HIS A 427 -2.90 -17.18 22.06
N MET A 428 -2.31 -15.99 22.13
CA MET A 428 -2.11 -15.12 20.96
C MET A 428 -1.14 -15.75 19.94
N ASP A 429 -0.29 -16.67 20.39
CA ASP A 429 0.58 -17.50 19.54
C ASP A 429 -0.23 -18.23 18.46
N ARG A 430 -1.40 -18.76 18.82
CA ARG A 430 -2.30 -19.45 17.87
C ARG A 430 -2.86 -18.50 16.81
N PHE A 431 -3.09 -17.24 17.14
CA PHE A 431 -3.53 -16.23 16.18
C PHE A 431 -2.41 -15.91 15.17
N TYR A 432 -1.17 -15.76 15.63
CA TYR A 432 -0.03 -15.57 14.73
C TYR A 432 0.19 -16.78 13.82
N PHE A 433 0.08 -18.01 14.34
CA PHE A 433 0.16 -19.21 13.50
C PHE A 433 -1.01 -19.32 12.51
N LEU A 434 -2.22 -18.91 12.89
CA LEU A 434 -3.35 -18.84 11.97
C LEU A 434 -3.05 -17.89 10.81
N ILE A 435 -2.52 -16.68 11.08
CA ILE A 435 -2.12 -15.76 10.02
C ILE A 435 -1.03 -16.38 9.16
N ALA A 436 0.00 -17.00 9.74
CA ALA A 436 1.06 -17.66 8.98
C ALA A 436 0.52 -18.76 8.05
N ILE A 437 -0.44 -19.56 8.50
CA ILE A 437 -1.11 -20.58 7.69
C ILE A 437 -1.93 -19.94 6.57
N LEU A 438 -2.70 -18.88 6.85
CA LEU A 438 -3.45 -18.14 5.83
C LEU A 438 -2.51 -17.53 4.79
N THR A 439 -1.37 -16.96 5.19
CA THR A 439 -0.34 -16.45 4.27
C THR A 439 0.28 -17.57 3.45
N ALA A 440 0.46 -18.77 4.00
CA ALA A 440 0.95 -19.92 3.24
C ALA A 440 -0.05 -20.36 2.16
N PHE A 441 -1.35 -20.41 2.47
CA PHE A 441 -2.39 -20.67 1.48
C PHE A 441 -2.46 -19.57 0.42
N ASP A 442 -2.39 -18.31 0.84
CA ASP A 442 -2.35 -17.16 -0.06
C ASP A 442 -1.15 -17.22 -1.01
N LEU A 443 0.04 -17.60 -0.52
CA LEU A 443 1.24 -17.77 -1.35
C LEU A 443 1.03 -18.82 -2.46
N VAL A 444 0.33 -19.91 -2.18
CA VAL A 444 0.02 -20.93 -3.21
C VAL A 444 -0.91 -20.36 -4.28
N ILE A 445 -1.96 -19.64 -3.89
CA ILE A 445 -2.89 -18.98 -4.80
C ILE A 445 -2.15 -17.90 -5.61
N TYR A 446 -1.33 -17.10 -4.95
CA TYR A 446 -0.50 -16.06 -5.54
C TYR A 446 0.41 -16.63 -6.62
N VAL A 447 1.13 -17.73 -6.36
CA VAL A 447 2.00 -18.37 -7.34
C VAL A 447 1.21 -18.88 -8.55
N PHE A 448 0.01 -19.42 -8.34
CA PHE A 448 -0.87 -19.82 -9.44
C PHE A 448 -1.31 -18.61 -10.27
N CYS A 449 -1.78 -17.53 -9.64
CA CYS A 449 -2.16 -16.29 -10.30
C CYS A 449 -0.99 -15.64 -11.05
N ALA A 450 0.20 -15.61 -10.44
CA ALA A 450 1.40 -15.03 -11.04
C ALA A 450 1.88 -15.83 -12.27
N LYS A 451 1.74 -17.16 -12.27
CA LYS A 451 2.03 -17.99 -13.45
C LYS A 451 1.01 -17.80 -14.57
N TRP A 452 -0.24 -17.52 -14.23
CA TRP A 452 -1.30 -17.29 -15.21
C TRP A 452 -1.30 -15.86 -15.76
N TYR A 453 -0.70 -14.92 -15.02
CA TYR A 453 -0.62 -13.52 -15.40
C TYR A 453 0.26 -13.32 -16.64
N LYS A 454 -0.26 -12.54 -17.58
CA LYS A 454 0.46 -12.06 -18.76
C LYS A 454 0.46 -10.54 -18.76
N GLY A 455 1.64 -9.96 -18.94
CA GLY A 455 1.84 -8.51 -18.98
C GLY A 455 1.20 -7.87 -20.20
N ILE A 456 1.15 -6.54 -20.18
CA ILE A 456 0.54 -5.74 -21.26
C ILE A 456 1.51 -5.54 -22.42
N ASN A 457 1.01 -5.68 -23.64
CA ASN A 457 1.69 -5.22 -24.85
C ASN A 457 1.39 -3.73 -25.06
N LEU A 458 2.21 -2.86 -24.47
CA LEU A 458 2.17 -1.42 -24.74
C LEU A 458 2.96 -1.13 -26.02
N ASP A 459 2.51 -0.15 -26.80
CA ASP A 459 3.28 0.41 -27.91
C ASP A 459 4.54 1.08 -27.36
N ASN A 460 5.62 0.32 -27.29
CA ASN A 460 6.95 0.89 -27.24
C ASN A 460 7.19 1.38 -28.66
N GLY A 461 7.12 2.69 -28.89
CA GLY A 461 7.45 3.35 -30.17
C GLY A 461 8.92 3.18 -30.60
N ASN A 462 9.54 2.04 -30.28
CA ASN A 462 10.85 1.57 -30.68
C ASN A 462 10.77 0.48 -31.76
N SER A 463 9.57 0.08 -32.20
CA SER A 463 9.38 -0.86 -33.33
C SER A 463 10.00 -0.32 -34.63
N ASP A 464 10.04 1.00 -34.79
CA ASP A 464 10.65 1.64 -35.97
C ASP A 464 12.19 1.74 -35.87
N ASN A 465 12.78 1.55 -34.69
CA ASN A 465 14.24 1.50 -34.55
C ASN A 465 14.80 0.10 -34.83
N HIS A 466 14.00 -0.96 -34.77
CA HIS A 466 14.49 -2.31 -35.07
C HIS A 466 14.65 -2.53 -36.58
N HIS A 467 13.79 -1.92 -37.42
CA HIS A 467 13.94 -1.95 -38.88
C HIS A 467 15.07 -1.04 -39.38
N LEU A 468 15.31 0.11 -38.72
CA LEU A 468 16.42 1.01 -39.07
C LEU A 468 17.80 0.48 -38.61
N VAL A 469 17.84 -0.38 -37.59
CA VAL A 469 19.07 -1.07 -37.16
C VAL A 469 19.39 -2.23 -38.11
N GLU A 470 18.40 -2.97 -38.62
CA GLU A 470 18.64 -4.01 -39.64
C GLU A 470 19.08 -3.42 -40.99
N GLU A 471 18.50 -2.30 -41.45
CA GLU A 471 18.96 -1.64 -42.69
C GLU A 471 20.35 -1.00 -42.57
N SER A 472 20.75 -0.53 -41.39
CA SER A 472 22.09 0.03 -41.16
C SER A 472 23.18 -1.03 -40.97
N GLU A 473 22.83 -2.22 -40.46
CA GLU A 473 23.75 -3.37 -40.43
C GLU A 473 23.99 -3.96 -41.83
N ASP A 474 22.98 -3.98 -42.72
CA ASP A 474 23.16 -4.44 -44.10
C ASP A 474 23.91 -3.42 -44.97
N GLN A 475 23.73 -2.10 -44.75
CA GLN A 475 24.53 -1.08 -45.43
C GLN A 475 26.01 -1.11 -45.01
N ASN A 476 26.31 -1.38 -43.74
CA ASN A 476 27.70 -1.52 -43.28
C ASN A 476 28.39 -2.78 -43.80
N ARG A 477 27.66 -3.88 -44.04
CA ARG A 477 28.23 -5.11 -44.64
C ARG A 477 28.57 -4.97 -46.13
N VAL A 478 27.96 -4.03 -46.85
CA VAL A 478 28.29 -3.74 -48.25
C VAL A 478 29.56 -2.88 -48.37
N PHE A 479 29.84 -2.00 -47.39
CA PHE A 479 31.05 -1.20 -47.35
C PHE A 479 32.31 -1.95 -46.89
N GLU A 480 32.17 -3.11 -46.22
CA GLU A 480 33.30 -3.97 -45.86
C GLU A 480 33.73 -4.97 -46.96
N ARG A 481 33.10 -4.94 -48.14
CA ARG A 481 33.43 -5.81 -49.29
C ARG A 481 33.92 -5.09 -50.55
N VAL A 482 34.32 -3.82 -50.44
CA VAL A 482 35.06 -3.05 -51.46
C VAL A 482 36.34 -2.56 -50.84
#